data_AF-R7M308-F1
#
_entry.id   AF-R7M308-F1
#
_cell.length_a   1.000
_cell.length_b   1.000
_cell.length_c   1.000
_cell.angle_alpha   90.00
_cell.angle_beta   90.00
_cell.angle_gamma   90.00
#
_symmetry.space_group_name_H-M   'P 1'
#
loop_
_entity.id
_entity.type
_entity.pdbx_description
1 polymer ?
#
loop_
_entity_poly.entity_id
_entity_poly.type
_entity_poly.pdbx_seq_one_letter_code
_entity_poly.pdbx_strand_id
1 'polypeptide(L)'
;MFYVTSRDQGEGTYGYALKNLQDLSFPYADKDHLTVLVDTSNKEKEQKKIAQTHNIAVYLGDSLNDFQRVYYVKDVDQRNALMEKDKDLFGKKFILMPNPTDGHWVRAIFGESEPAPTKKNRETWKKAAEKQQSQVILEHMGK
;
A
#
# COMPACT_ATOMS: atom_id res chain seq x y z
N MET A 1 14.25 6.87 10.69
CA MET A 1 13.21 6.69 9.67
C MET A 1 13.68 5.63 8.71
N PHE A 2 12.81 4.77 8.18
CA PHE A 2 13.17 3.81 7.15
C PHE A 2 12.24 3.99 5.95
N TYR A 3 12.82 4.07 4.75
CA TYR A 3 12.11 4.21 3.48
C TYR A 3 12.07 2.83 2.81
N VAL A 4 10.90 2.22 2.76
CA VAL A 4 10.70 0.92 2.10
C VAL A 4 9.75 1.10 0.93
N THR A 5 10.30 1.07 -0.29
CA THR A 5 9.56 1.30 -1.53
C THR A 5 9.66 0.09 -2.44
N SER A 6 8.63 -0.15 -3.25
CA SER A 6 8.62 -1.18 -4.30
C SER A 6 8.44 -0.58 -5.69
N ARG A 7 8.90 0.67 -5.86
CA ARG A 7 8.90 1.33 -7.16
C ARG A 7 10.00 0.71 -8.01
N ASP A 8 9.69 0.46 -9.28
CA ASP A 8 10.66 0.05 -10.30
C ASP A 8 10.64 1.08 -11.44
N GLN A 9 11.81 1.62 -11.75
CA GLN A 9 12.10 2.56 -12.83
C GLN A 9 13.31 2.09 -13.66
N GLY A 10 13.64 0.79 -13.63
CA GLY A 10 14.77 0.18 -14.31
C GLY A 10 16.07 0.15 -13.50
N GLU A 11 17.20 -0.08 -14.17
CA GLU A 11 18.52 -0.29 -13.55
C GLU A 11 18.93 0.82 -12.55
N GLY A 12 18.53 2.07 -12.82
CA GLY A 12 18.85 3.24 -11.98
C GLY A 12 17.94 3.48 -10.78
N THR A 13 16.91 2.65 -10.56
CA THR A 13 15.83 2.91 -9.57
C THR A 13 16.33 3.30 -8.20
N TYR A 14 17.29 2.55 -7.66
CA TYR A 14 17.85 2.84 -6.34
C TYR A 14 18.49 4.23 -6.27
N GLY A 15 19.30 4.56 -7.28
CA GLY A 15 19.98 5.85 -7.38
C GLY A 15 18.97 7.00 -7.47
N TYR A 16 17.91 6.85 -8.27
CA TYR A 16 16.85 7.86 -8.37
C TYR A 16 16.12 8.06 -7.06
N ALA A 17 15.76 6.98 -6.36
CA ALA A 17 15.08 7.06 -5.07
C ALA A 17 15.95 7.78 -4.02
N LEU A 18 17.23 7.40 -3.90
CA LEU A 18 18.16 8.00 -2.95
C LEU A 18 18.40 9.48 -3.26
N LYS A 19 18.67 9.80 -4.53
CA LYS A 19 18.90 11.17 -5.01
C LYS A 19 17.70 12.07 -4.72
N ASN A 20 16.47 11.59 -4.96
CA ASN A 20 15.26 12.36 -4.68
C ASN A 20 15.09 12.66 -3.17
N LEU A 21 15.37 11.68 -2.30
CA LEU A 21 15.34 11.90 -0.85
C LEU A 21 16.39 12.92 -0.41
N GLN A 22 17.60 12.85 -0.97
CA GLN A 22 18.69 13.78 -0.66
C GLN A 22 18.40 15.20 -1.14
N ASP A 23 17.95 15.35 -2.38
CA ASP A 23 17.63 16.66 -2.97
C ASP A 23 16.51 17.38 -2.21
N LEU A 24 15.55 16.62 -1.69
CA LEU A 24 14.47 17.14 -0.86
C LEU A 24 14.83 17.24 0.63
N SER A 25 16.09 16.99 1.00
CA SER A 25 16.59 17.06 2.38
C SER A 25 15.81 16.21 3.37
N PHE A 26 15.34 15.03 2.94
CA PHE A 26 14.70 14.07 3.83
C PHE A 26 15.71 13.51 4.83
N PRO A 27 15.31 13.29 6.10
CA PRO A 27 16.22 12.75 7.11
C PRO A 27 16.59 11.31 6.78
N TYR A 28 17.80 10.88 7.16
CA TYR A 28 18.28 9.50 6.95
C TYR A 28 18.24 9.07 5.46
N ALA A 29 18.54 9.99 4.55
CA ALA A 29 18.63 9.72 3.11
C ALA A 29 19.98 9.06 2.74
N ASP A 30 20.15 7.84 3.23
CA ASP A 30 21.37 7.03 3.09
C ASP A 30 21.03 5.55 2.78
N LYS A 31 22.07 4.72 2.65
CA LYS A 31 21.92 3.32 2.25
C LYS A 31 21.41 2.40 3.35
N ASP A 32 21.55 2.80 4.61
CA ASP A 32 21.15 1.97 5.76
C ASP A 32 19.64 2.10 6.03
N HIS A 33 19.03 3.18 5.57
CA HIS A 33 17.62 3.49 5.80
C HIS A 33 16.74 3.39 4.56
N LEU A 34 17.31 3.34 3.35
CA LEU A 34 16.56 3.14 2.10
C LEU A 34 16.62 1.69 1.62
N THR A 35 15.46 1.05 1.51
CA THR A 35 15.27 -0.22 0.82
C THR A 35 14.36 -0.03 -0.39
N VAL A 36 14.85 -0.44 -1.56
CA VAL A 36 14.11 -0.46 -2.82
C VAL A 36 13.91 -1.91 -3.25
N LEU A 37 12.65 -2.32 -3.38
CA LEU A 37 12.25 -3.66 -3.80
C LEU A 37 11.85 -3.63 -5.28
N VAL A 38 12.73 -4.11 -6.16
CA VAL A 38 12.48 -4.14 -7.61
C VAL A 38 11.75 -5.43 -8.04
N ASP A 39 12.09 -6.57 -7.43
CA ASP A 39 11.53 -7.88 -7.83
C ASP A 39 10.19 -8.21 -7.13
N THR A 40 9.76 -7.38 -6.19
CA THR A 40 8.56 -7.67 -5.39
C THR A 40 7.94 -6.43 -4.77
N SER A 41 6.61 -6.42 -4.67
CA SER A 41 5.89 -5.46 -3.82
C SER A 41 5.73 -5.91 -2.36
N ASN A 42 6.31 -7.06 -1.98
CA ASN A 42 6.20 -7.57 -0.61
C ASN A 42 7.18 -6.88 0.34
N LYS A 43 6.70 -5.90 1.09
CA LYS A 43 7.51 -5.17 2.10
C LYS A 43 7.71 -5.93 3.41
N GLU A 44 6.99 -7.03 3.64
CA GLU A 44 6.95 -7.72 4.94
C GLU A 44 8.33 -8.20 5.41
N LYS A 45 9.18 -8.69 4.49
CA LYS A 45 10.52 -9.16 4.82
C LYS A 45 11.38 -8.06 5.42
N GLU A 46 11.40 -6.88 4.79
CA GLU A 46 12.18 -5.74 5.29
C GLU A 46 11.57 -5.16 6.57
N GLN A 47 10.24 -5.08 6.66
CA GLN A 47 9.55 -4.63 7.87
C GLN A 47 9.89 -5.51 9.09
N LYS A 48 9.92 -6.84 8.92
CA LYS A 48 10.34 -7.78 9.97
C LYS A 48 11.80 -7.59 10.35
N LYS A 49 12.70 -7.39 9.36
CA LYS A 49 14.13 -7.13 9.61
C LYS A 49 14.33 -5.85 10.43
N ILE A 50 13.65 -4.77 10.09
CA ILE A 50 13.71 -3.51 10.87
C ILE A 50 13.16 -3.74 12.29
N ALA A 51 12.05 -4.47 12.43
CA ALA A 51 11.42 -4.75 13.72
C ALA A 51 12.26 -5.62 14.66
N GLN A 52 13.28 -6.34 14.16
CA GLN A 52 14.20 -7.11 14.99
C GLN A 52 15.11 -6.22 15.85
N THR A 53 15.39 -5.00 15.40
CA THR A 53 16.33 -4.07 16.06
C THR A 53 15.66 -2.78 16.53
N HIS A 54 14.44 -2.50 16.07
CA HIS A 54 13.72 -1.28 16.39
C HIS A 54 12.28 -1.57 16.80
N ASN A 55 11.77 -0.79 17.75
CA ASN A 55 10.33 -0.73 17.99
C ASN A 55 9.70 0.27 17.00
N ILE A 56 8.88 -0.23 16.08
CA ILE A 56 8.24 0.59 15.05
C ILE A 56 7.03 1.32 15.67
N ALA A 57 7.19 2.64 15.84
CA ALA A 57 6.13 3.51 16.36
C ALA A 57 4.95 3.65 15.39
N VAL A 58 5.24 3.94 14.11
CA VAL A 58 4.23 4.17 13.06
C VAL A 58 4.68 3.63 11.70
N TYR A 59 3.71 3.30 10.86
CA TYR A 59 3.86 3.02 9.43
C TYR A 59 3.14 4.11 8.65
N LEU A 60 3.77 4.61 7.58
CA LEU A 60 3.22 5.62 6.69
C LEU A 60 3.14 5.04 5.29
N GLY A 61 1.98 5.12 4.67
CA GLY A 61 1.77 4.58 3.32
C GLY A 61 0.42 4.96 2.74
N ASP A 62 0.29 4.78 1.44
CA ASP A 62 -0.94 5.03 0.69
C ASP A 62 -1.69 3.74 0.30
N SER A 63 -1.03 2.59 0.45
CA SER A 63 -1.61 1.28 0.23
C SER A 63 -1.66 0.50 1.56
N LEU A 64 -2.77 -0.18 1.86
CA LEU A 64 -2.84 -0.99 3.10
C LEU A 64 -1.73 -2.05 3.19
N ASN A 65 -1.21 -2.54 2.06
CA ASN A 65 -0.07 -3.46 2.04
C ASN A 65 1.26 -2.84 2.52
N ASP A 66 1.30 -1.52 2.74
CA ASP A 66 2.40 -0.85 3.43
C ASP A 66 2.36 -1.08 4.94
N PHE A 67 1.23 -1.51 5.48
CA PHE A 67 1.03 -1.75 6.91
C PHE A 67 1.18 -3.23 7.25
N GLN A 68 0.49 -4.10 6.50
CA GLN A 68 0.53 -5.54 6.71
C GLN A 68 0.28 -6.32 5.42
N ARG A 69 0.89 -7.52 5.33
CA ARG A 69 0.76 -8.42 4.18
C ARG A 69 -0.62 -9.07 4.06
N VAL A 70 -1.39 -9.15 5.14
CA VAL A 70 -2.71 -9.81 5.17
C VAL A 70 -3.67 -9.22 4.14
N TYR A 71 -3.53 -7.93 3.82
CA TYR A 71 -4.37 -7.23 2.86
C TYR A 71 -4.08 -7.54 1.38
N TYR A 72 -3.07 -8.37 1.08
CA TYR A 72 -2.69 -8.74 -0.28
C TYR A 72 -3.64 -9.80 -0.85
N VAL A 73 -4.90 -9.41 -1.07
CA VAL A 73 -5.99 -10.27 -1.55
C VAL A 73 -6.53 -9.79 -2.90
N LYS A 74 -7.38 -10.60 -3.54
CA LYS A 74 -7.98 -10.33 -4.86
C LYS A 74 -9.50 -10.11 -4.80
N ASP A 75 -10.03 -9.80 -3.61
CA ASP A 75 -11.45 -9.57 -3.39
C ASP A 75 -11.66 -8.32 -2.54
N VAL A 76 -12.57 -7.44 -2.95
CA VAL A 76 -12.83 -6.15 -2.31
C VAL A 76 -13.45 -6.31 -0.93
N ASP A 77 -14.39 -7.23 -0.76
CA ASP A 77 -15.11 -7.38 0.51
C ASP A 77 -14.22 -8.03 1.57
N GLN A 78 -13.45 -9.04 1.18
CA GLN A 78 -12.39 -9.63 2.00
C GLN A 78 -11.37 -8.58 2.42
N ARG A 79 -10.96 -7.72 1.48
CA ARG A 79 -10.00 -6.65 1.72
C ARG A 79 -10.51 -5.66 2.77
N ASN A 80 -11.77 -5.25 2.67
CA ASN A 80 -12.42 -4.36 3.63
C ASN A 80 -12.60 -5.03 4.99
N ALA A 81 -13.03 -6.29 5.03
CA ALA A 81 -13.21 -7.04 6.27
C ALA A 81 -11.89 -7.23 7.04
N LEU A 82 -10.77 -7.40 6.34
CA LEU A 82 -9.44 -7.43 6.96
C LEU A 82 -9.05 -6.06 7.52
N MET A 83 -9.27 -4.98 6.77
CA MET A 83 -9.00 -3.62 7.23
C MET A 83 -9.79 -3.29 8.50
N GLU A 84 -11.08 -3.65 8.55
CA GLU A 84 -11.95 -3.39 9.71
C GLU A 84 -11.45 -4.06 11.00
N LYS A 85 -10.79 -5.22 10.91
CA LYS A 85 -10.19 -5.88 12.08
C LYS A 85 -9.09 -5.05 12.73
N ASP A 86 -8.44 -4.18 11.94
CA ASP A 86 -7.35 -3.31 12.36
C ASP A 86 -7.79 -1.84 12.50
N LYS A 87 -9.10 -1.55 12.47
CA LYS A 87 -9.65 -0.18 12.47
C LYS A 87 -9.04 0.73 13.55
N ASP A 88 -8.78 0.19 14.74
CA ASP A 88 -8.29 0.95 15.89
C ASP A 88 -6.80 1.33 15.78
N LEU A 89 -6.08 0.75 14.79
CA LEU A 89 -4.69 1.06 14.47
C LEU A 89 -4.56 2.25 13.51
N PHE A 90 -5.58 2.53 12.70
CA PHE A 90 -5.56 3.66 11.76
C PHE A 90 -5.58 4.99 12.50
N GLY A 91 -4.72 5.92 12.08
CA GLY A 91 -4.50 7.21 12.75
C GLY A 91 -3.62 7.13 14.02
N LYS A 92 -3.21 5.93 14.45
CA LYS A 92 -2.31 5.71 15.60
C LYS A 92 -1.00 5.07 15.18
N LYS A 93 -1.08 3.84 14.66
CA LYS A 93 0.06 3.06 14.18
C LYS A 93 0.12 3.00 12.66
N PHE A 94 -1.02 3.04 11.98
CA PHE A 94 -1.12 3.10 10.52
C PHE A 94 -1.58 4.49 10.09
N ILE A 95 -0.69 5.25 9.46
CA ILE A 95 -0.96 6.58 8.93
C ILE A 95 -1.18 6.45 7.43
N LEU A 96 -2.45 6.47 7.02
CA LEU A 96 -2.88 6.30 5.64
C LEU A 96 -2.90 7.63 4.90
N MET A 97 -2.26 7.65 3.73
CA MET A 97 -2.33 8.76 2.77
C MET A 97 -3.28 8.39 1.63
N PRO A 98 -4.10 9.34 1.13
CA PRO A 98 -5.02 9.04 0.04
C PRO A 98 -4.28 8.92 -1.30
N ASN A 99 -4.43 7.78 -1.97
CA ASN A 99 -4.02 7.58 -3.37
C ASN A 99 -5.17 6.92 -4.16
N PRO A 100 -5.96 7.71 -4.92
CA PRO A 100 -7.04 7.19 -5.76
C PRO A 100 -6.57 6.80 -7.18
N THR A 101 -5.27 6.89 -7.49
CA THR A 101 -4.76 6.71 -8.87
C THR A 101 -4.34 5.28 -9.17
N ASP A 102 -3.65 4.62 -8.24
CA ASP A 102 -3.17 3.25 -8.41
C ASP A 102 -3.09 2.51 -7.06
N GLY A 103 -2.66 1.25 -7.10
CA GLY A 103 -2.36 0.46 -5.91
C GLY A 103 -3.10 -0.87 -5.83
N HIS A 104 -2.87 -1.62 -4.74
CA HIS A 104 -3.40 -2.97 -4.59
C HIS A 104 -4.93 -3.04 -4.41
N TRP A 105 -5.61 -1.92 -4.21
CA TRP A 105 -7.07 -1.89 -4.27
C TRP A 105 -7.57 -2.15 -5.70
N VAL A 106 -6.80 -1.78 -6.73
CA VAL A 106 -7.06 -2.14 -8.13
C VAL A 106 -7.00 -3.67 -8.29
N ARG A 107 -6.00 -4.32 -7.70
CA ARG A 107 -5.86 -5.79 -7.70
C ARG A 107 -7.06 -6.50 -7.08
N ALA A 108 -7.70 -5.91 -6.07
CA ALA A 108 -8.90 -6.49 -5.47
C ALA A 108 -10.11 -6.49 -6.44
N ILE A 109 -10.10 -5.61 -7.45
CA ILE A 109 -11.15 -5.50 -8.47
C ILE A 109 -10.80 -6.36 -9.71
N PHE A 110 -9.55 -6.32 -10.15
CA PHE A 110 -9.13 -6.91 -11.43
C PHE A 110 -8.33 -8.21 -11.30
N GLY A 111 -7.86 -8.57 -10.11
CA GLY A 111 -6.93 -9.68 -9.89
C GLY A 111 -5.46 -9.34 -10.19
N GLU A 112 -5.19 -8.16 -10.76
CA GLU A 112 -3.89 -7.58 -11.07
C GLU A 112 -3.85 -6.07 -10.76
N SER A 113 -2.68 -5.51 -10.49
CA SER A 113 -2.55 -4.09 -10.07
C SER A 113 -2.58 -3.10 -11.24
N GLU A 114 -2.27 -3.55 -12.46
CA GLU A 114 -2.12 -2.71 -13.65
C GLU A 114 -2.97 -3.26 -14.83
N PRO A 115 -4.31 -3.26 -14.70
CA PRO A 115 -5.17 -3.77 -15.76
C PRO A 115 -5.08 -2.90 -17.01
N ALA A 116 -5.05 -3.53 -18.19
CA ALA A 116 -4.97 -2.82 -19.47
C ALA A 116 -6.16 -1.85 -19.69
N PRO A 117 -5.96 -0.70 -20.39
CA PRO A 117 -6.99 0.32 -20.60
C PRO A 117 -8.01 -0.06 -21.69
N THR A 118 -8.73 -1.16 -21.50
CA THR A 118 -9.71 -1.69 -22.46
C THR A 118 -11.13 -1.19 -22.15
N LYS A 119 -12.02 -1.21 -23.16
CA LYS A 119 -13.47 -0.95 -22.95
C LYS A 119 -14.06 -1.91 -21.90
N LYS A 120 -13.63 -3.18 -21.92
CA LYS A 120 -14.04 -4.18 -20.92
C LYS A 120 -13.65 -3.75 -19.50
N ASN A 121 -12.40 -3.35 -19.30
CA ASN A 121 -11.92 -2.92 -17.97
C ASN A 121 -12.56 -1.61 -17.51
N ARG A 122 -12.93 -0.71 -18.44
CA ARG A 122 -13.76 0.46 -18.11
C ARG A 122 -15.14 0.08 -17.56
N GLU A 123 -15.79 -0.94 -18.11
CA GLU A 123 -17.07 -1.44 -17.57
C GLU A 123 -16.88 -2.14 -16.21
N THR A 124 -15.77 -2.85 -15.99
CA THR A 124 -15.41 -3.39 -14.67
C THR A 124 -15.25 -2.26 -13.64
N TRP A 125 -14.60 -1.16 -14.01
CA TRP A 125 -14.47 0.02 -13.15
C TRP A 125 -15.83 0.58 -12.73
N LYS A 126 -16.74 0.79 -13.69
CA LYS A 126 -18.10 1.29 -13.40
C LYS A 126 -18.84 0.36 -12.44
N LYS A 127 -18.83 -0.95 -12.69
CA LYS A 127 -19.46 -1.94 -11.82
C LYS A 127 -18.90 -1.92 -10.40
N ALA A 128 -17.58 -1.77 -10.26
CA ALA A 128 -16.96 -1.67 -8.94
C ALA A 128 -17.36 -0.38 -8.21
N ALA A 129 -17.48 0.75 -8.93
CA ALA A 129 -17.90 2.03 -8.37
C ALA A 129 -19.39 2.07 -7.99
N GLU A 130 -20.23 1.32 -8.71
CA GLU A 130 -21.68 1.20 -8.46
C GLU A 130 -22.03 0.13 -7.42
N LYS A 131 -21.07 -0.73 -7.04
CA LYS A 131 -21.28 -1.75 -6.02
C LYS A 131 -21.66 -1.07 -4.71
N GLN A 132 -22.76 -1.51 -4.09
CA GLN A 132 -23.09 -1.08 -2.73
C GLN A 132 -21.87 -1.29 -1.83
N GLN A 133 -21.62 -0.32 -0.94
CA GLN A 133 -20.54 -0.43 0.04
C GLN A 133 -20.60 -1.78 0.74
N SER A 134 -19.44 -2.34 1.07
CA SER A 134 -19.38 -3.65 1.72
C SER A 134 -20.28 -3.66 2.95
N GLN A 135 -20.99 -4.77 3.17
CA GLN A 135 -21.95 -4.94 4.27
C GLN A 135 -21.37 -4.46 5.62
N VAL A 136 -20.09 -4.73 5.87
CA VAL A 136 -19.33 -4.29 7.05
C VAL A 136 -19.31 -2.76 7.23
N ILE A 137 -19.16 -2.00 6.13
CA ILE A 137 -19.14 -0.52 6.16
C ILE A 137 -20.56 0.01 6.38
N LEU A 138 -21.55 -0.59 5.71
CA LEU A 138 -22.95 -0.20 5.88
C LEU A 138 -23.43 -0.42 7.32
N GLU A 139 -23.04 -1.53 7.95
CA GLU A 139 -23.33 -1.80 9.37
C GLU A 139 -22.66 -0.80 10.33
N HIS A 140 -21.53 -0.23 9.94
CA HIS A 140 -20.82 0.77 10.74
C HIS A 140 -21.41 2.19 10.56
N MET A 141 -21.83 2.54 9.34
CA MET A 141 -22.44 3.84 9.02
C MET A 141 -23.91 3.96 9.48
N GLY A 142 -24.57 2.85 9.76
CA GLY A 142 -25.95 2.79 10.25
C GLY A 142 -26.11 2.89 11.78
N LYS A 143 -25.02 3.14 12.52
CA LYS A 143 -25.03 3.42 13.96
C LYS A 143 -24.61 4.87 14.21
#